data_AF-A0A374JW56-F1
#
_entry.id   AF-A0A374JW56-F1
#
_cell.length_a   1.000
_cell.length_b   1.000
_cell.length_c   1.000
_cell.angle_alpha   90.00
_cell.angle_beta   90.00
_cell.angle_gamma   90.00
#
_symmetry.space_group_name_H-M   'P 1'
#
loop_
_entity.id
_entity.type
_entity.pdbx_description
1 polymer ?
#
loop_
_entity_poly.entity_id
_entity_poly.type
_entity_poly.pdbx_seq_one_letter_code
_entity_poly.pdbx_strand_id
1 'polypeptide(L)'
;MNIKDVNDKIKNIENEIGAMVEQKLKFSDASMEQVVIVAIVNDSIDLIEDIQRNIYAFNLSYENYNNAVSFNPNYYFENIILQDDMIWERIIFLVGVLDQLNVNIIFEQKSVEPLYDMIKKKHSTDDDIIVDLRCIRGDYNSKRIKWKRNNNEHFVSTHLDTKETENDIGELIFINNDQIKMNMEKCFQLTDRINEIAMKELKEWIQPIEKKQGIYIRLMKKIINEFSIKNRRCSFNCTERLSCETEVLNKNIVNDVAKLEKRYETLREEYRNVINQINEWCIDMGDEASNIRNTLLIDAIFRAKEIVRSLNLYFCCLNYDMDKKILFAFSEEDFIKFLYNEVITPNIYCFHAIMKTYSVCEKIAKFILCKYDFEHEYITSEKFKNMYIEDIIAKINEKQITSDIIEKFMEIMEGKVYSHYEKIRNLEYHCLRQEYLNCQSALEINLGKVYEVFVLLNQLFELLELLVGEEKVILSKRIKKREIDL
;
A
#
# COMPACT_ATOMS: atom_id res chain seq x y z
N MET A 1 0.15 19.95 -13.66
CA MET A 1 -1.02 20.39 -12.85
C MET A 1 -0.47 21.31 -11.77
N ASN A 2 -0.98 22.54 -11.63
CA ASN A 2 -0.44 23.45 -10.62
C ASN A 2 -1.09 23.16 -9.25
N ILE A 3 -0.35 23.37 -8.16
CA ILE A 3 -0.82 23.21 -6.78
C ILE A 3 -2.10 24.01 -6.50
N LYS A 4 -2.21 25.19 -7.12
CA LYS A 4 -3.41 26.03 -7.04
C LYS A 4 -4.66 25.34 -7.56
N ASP A 5 -4.56 24.60 -8.67
CA ASP A 5 -5.71 23.91 -9.26
C ASP A 5 -6.22 22.78 -8.34
N VAL A 6 -5.30 22.13 -7.63
CA VAL A 6 -5.59 21.06 -6.66
C VAL A 6 -6.28 21.65 -5.43
N ASN A 7 -5.73 22.74 -4.89
CA ASN A 7 -6.33 23.42 -3.74
C ASN A 7 -7.72 23.96 -4.07
N ASP A 8 -7.93 24.50 -5.28
CA ASP A 8 -9.25 24.94 -5.74
C ASP A 8 -10.24 23.77 -5.84
N LYS A 9 -9.80 22.60 -6.33
CA LYS A 9 -10.64 21.38 -6.37
C LYS A 9 -10.99 20.88 -4.96
N ILE A 10 -10.02 20.82 -4.05
CA ILE A 10 -10.25 20.40 -2.64
C ILE A 10 -11.24 21.35 -1.97
N LYS A 11 -11.01 22.66 -2.07
CA LYS A 11 -11.90 23.67 -1.51
C LYS A 11 -13.32 23.57 -2.06
N ASN A 12 -13.47 23.22 -3.34
CA ASN A 12 -14.80 22.97 -3.92
C ASN A 12 -15.47 21.73 -3.30
N ILE A 13 -14.73 20.65 -3.05
CA ILE A 13 -15.24 19.46 -2.37
C ILE A 13 -15.70 19.80 -0.94
N GLU A 14 -14.88 20.52 -0.17
CA GLU A 14 -15.20 21.00 1.19
C GLU A 14 -16.48 21.85 1.19
N ASN A 15 -16.59 22.82 0.27
CA ASN A 15 -17.76 23.68 0.14
C ASN A 15 -19.02 22.91 -0.27
N GLU A 16 -18.89 21.88 -1.12
CA GLU A 16 -20.01 21.14 -1.67
C GLU A 16 -20.57 20.07 -0.73
N ILE A 17 -19.70 19.32 -0.05
CA ILE A 17 -20.09 18.18 0.77
C ILE A 17 -19.80 18.41 2.25
N GLY A 18 -18.64 18.97 2.60
CA GLY A 18 -18.27 19.27 4.00
C GLY A 18 -19.29 20.19 4.68
N ALA A 19 -19.68 21.28 4.01
CA ALA A 19 -20.72 22.18 4.50
C ALA A 19 -22.09 21.48 4.69
N MET A 20 -22.41 20.46 3.88
CA MET A 20 -23.65 19.69 4.06
C MET A 20 -23.62 18.84 5.33
N VAL A 21 -22.47 18.27 5.69
CA VAL A 21 -22.32 17.51 6.94
C VAL A 21 -22.62 18.42 8.14
N GLU A 22 -22.00 19.60 8.19
CA GLU A 22 -22.21 20.56 9.28
C GLU A 22 -23.67 21.04 9.39
N GLN A 23 -24.35 21.19 8.26
CA GLN A 23 -25.74 21.67 8.22
C GLN A 23 -26.77 20.57 8.50
N LYS A 24 -26.51 19.33 8.04
CA LYS A 24 -27.52 18.27 8.00
C LYS A 24 -27.28 17.13 8.97
N LEU A 25 -26.04 16.95 9.43
CA LEU A 25 -25.64 15.86 10.30
C LEU A 25 -25.06 16.35 11.64
N LYS A 26 -25.34 17.60 12.03
CA LYS A 26 -25.01 18.13 13.35
C LYS A 26 -26.14 17.85 14.32
N PHE A 27 -25.89 16.96 15.28
CA PHE A 27 -26.88 16.53 16.27
C PHE A 27 -26.62 17.18 17.64
N SER A 28 -27.69 17.59 18.32
CA SER A 28 -27.58 18.12 19.69
C SER A 28 -27.39 17.01 20.73
N ASP A 29 -28.01 15.85 20.52
CA ASP A 29 -27.93 14.65 21.38
C ASP A 29 -27.68 13.41 20.51
N ALA A 30 -26.47 13.28 19.96
CA ALA A 30 -26.11 12.19 19.05
C ALA A 30 -25.95 10.85 19.78
N SER A 31 -26.47 9.76 19.22
CA SER A 31 -26.05 8.41 19.64
C SER A 31 -24.61 8.14 19.19
N MET A 32 -23.94 7.17 19.81
CA MET A 32 -22.57 6.77 19.42
C MET A 32 -22.52 6.33 17.95
N GLU A 33 -23.54 5.63 17.47
CA GLU A 33 -23.68 5.18 16.09
C GLU A 33 -23.79 6.37 15.12
N GLN A 34 -24.51 7.42 15.50
CA GLN A 34 -24.60 8.65 14.70
C GLN A 34 -23.26 9.38 14.63
N VAL A 35 -22.50 9.42 15.73
CA VAL A 35 -21.13 9.98 15.74
C VAL A 35 -20.23 9.20 14.79
N VAL A 36 -20.27 7.86 14.84
CA VAL A 36 -19.46 7.01 13.95
C VAL A 36 -19.88 7.18 12.49
N ILE A 37 -21.17 7.26 12.18
CA ILE A 37 -21.64 7.51 10.80
C ILE A 37 -21.09 8.84 10.27
N VAL A 38 -21.16 9.91 11.06
CA VAL A 38 -20.61 11.22 10.67
C VAL A 38 -19.11 11.14 10.47
N ALA A 39 -18.39 10.42 11.33
CA ALA A 39 -16.96 10.21 11.18
C ALA A 39 -16.60 9.45 9.88
N ILE A 40 -17.34 8.38 9.55
CA ILE A 40 -17.16 7.64 8.29
C ILE A 40 -17.49 8.51 7.07
N VAL A 41 -18.51 9.36 7.16
CA VAL A 41 -18.86 10.33 6.11
C VAL A 41 -17.72 11.32 5.89
N ASN A 42 -17.18 11.91 6.95
CA ASN A 42 -16.07 12.85 6.86
C ASN A 42 -14.82 12.18 6.29
N ASP A 43 -14.47 10.99 6.76
CA ASP A 43 -13.34 10.23 6.20
C ASP A 43 -13.52 9.88 4.72
N SER A 44 -14.75 9.59 4.30
CA SER A 44 -15.03 9.36 2.89
C SER A 44 -14.78 10.62 2.05
N ILE A 45 -15.04 11.82 2.61
CA ILE A 45 -14.74 13.10 1.98
C ILE A 45 -13.23 13.33 1.95
N ASP A 46 -12.54 13.14 3.08
CA ASP A 46 -11.08 13.26 3.19
C ASP A 46 -10.37 12.37 2.17
N LEU A 47 -10.82 11.12 1.99
CA LEU A 47 -10.26 10.20 1.00
C LEU A 47 -10.48 10.68 -0.45
N ILE A 48 -11.62 11.31 -0.76
CA ILE A 48 -11.87 11.90 -2.09
C ILE A 48 -10.89 13.06 -2.35
N GLU A 49 -10.66 13.90 -1.35
CA GLU A 49 -9.67 14.97 -1.42
C GLU A 49 -8.24 14.42 -1.53
N ASP A 50 -7.90 13.39 -0.77
CA ASP A 50 -6.58 12.77 -0.79
C ASP A 50 -6.24 12.14 -2.14
N ILE A 51 -7.23 11.66 -2.91
CA ILE A 51 -6.96 11.24 -4.29
C ILE A 51 -6.47 12.44 -5.12
N GLN A 52 -7.02 13.65 -4.95
CA GLN A 52 -6.51 14.83 -5.67
C GLN A 52 -5.08 15.17 -5.24
N ARG A 53 -4.79 15.08 -3.94
CA ARG A 53 -3.44 15.26 -3.38
C ARG A 53 -2.45 14.25 -3.96
N ASN A 54 -2.82 12.96 -4.02
CA ASN A 54 -1.97 11.91 -4.57
C ASN A 54 -1.83 12.01 -6.09
N ILE A 55 -2.84 12.45 -6.85
CA ILE A 55 -2.71 12.71 -8.30
C ILE A 55 -1.71 13.84 -8.55
N TYR A 56 -1.73 14.89 -7.73
CA TYR A 56 -0.72 15.94 -7.80
C TYR A 56 0.68 15.40 -7.51
N ALA A 57 0.84 14.71 -6.39
CA ALA A 57 2.12 14.15 -5.98
C ALA A 57 2.67 13.12 -6.98
N PHE A 58 1.80 12.33 -7.61
CA PHE A 58 2.14 11.45 -8.73
C PHE A 58 2.71 12.25 -9.89
N ASN A 59 2.00 13.29 -10.36
CA ASN A 59 2.44 14.09 -11.51
C ASN A 59 3.75 14.83 -11.22
N LEU A 60 3.91 15.37 -10.01
CA LEU A 60 5.14 16.03 -9.58
C LEU A 60 6.31 15.04 -9.56
N SER A 61 6.11 13.85 -9.01
CA SER A 61 7.14 12.81 -8.94
C SER A 61 7.47 12.24 -10.32
N TYR A 62 6.48 12.15 -11.20
CA TYR A 62 6.65 11.74 -12.60
C TYR A 62 7.53 12.73 -13.36
N GLU A 63 7.30 14.03 -13.18
CA GLU A 63 8.09 15.10 -13.84
C GLU A 63 9.51 15.22 -13.26
N ASN A 64 9.73 14.73 -12.04
CA ASN A 64 11.01 14.82 -11.32
C ASN A 64 11.65 13.44 -11.04
N TYR A 65 11.32 12.43 -11.86
CA TYR A 65 11.86 11.08 -11.73
C TYR A 65 13.39 11.14 -11.69
N ASN A 66 14.00 10.65 -10.60
CA ASN A 66 15.43 10.72 -10.22
C ASN A 66 15.88 11.84 -9.26
N ASN A 67 14.99 12.71 -8.78
CA ASN A 67 15.35 13.61 -7.69
C ASN A 67 15.13 12.92 -6.33
N ALA A 68 16.11 13.01 -5.42
CA ALA A 68 16.06 12.39 -4.09
C ALA A 68 14.87 12.87 -3.22
N VAL A 69 14.20 13.93 -3.64
CA VAL A 69 13.18 14.70 -2.90
C VAL A 69 11.80 14.03 -2.91
N SER A 70 11.45 13.23 -3.91
CA SER A 70 10.12 12.58 -4.02
C SER A 70 10.15 11.06 -3.88
N PHE A 71 9.07 10.46 -3.37
CA PHE A 71 8.82 9.03 -3.51
C PHE A 71 8.73 8.64 -5.00
N ASN A 72 8.95 7.36 -5.29
CA ASN A 72 8.71 6.83 -6.64
C ASN A 72 7.25 7.12 -7.06
N PRO A 73 6.94 7.58 -8.29
CA PRO A 73 5.57 7.81 -8.74
C PRO A 73 4.61 6.64 -8.47
N ASN A 74 5.11 5.41 -8.54
CA ASN A 74 4.39 4.20 -8.18
C ASN A 74 3.75 4.24 -6.80
N TYR A 75 4.42 4.85 -5.82
CA TYR A 75 3.92 5.05 -4.46
C TYR A 75 2.57 5.79 -4.47
N TYR A 76 2.51 6.91 -5.20
CA TYR A 76 1.30 7.73 -5.25
C TYR A 76 0.21 7.08 -6.08
N PHE A 77 0.58 6.39 -7.16
CA PHE A 77 -0.36 5.61 -7.95
C PHE A 77 -1.04 4.51 -7.11
N GLU A 78 -0.25 3.80 -6.31
CA GLU A 78 -0.74 2.79 -5.38
C GLU A 78 -1.70 3.36 -4.33
N ASN A 79 -1.42 4.57 -3.81
CA ASN A 79 -2.32 5.25 -2.88
C ASN A 79 -3.63 5.66 -3.55
N ILE A 80 -3.60 6.15 -4.79
CA ILE A 80 -4.79 6.51 -5.56
C ILE A 80 -5.73 5.31 -5.69
N ILE A 81 -5.21 4.13 -6.07
CA ILE A 81 -6.05 2.94 -6.22
C ILE A 81 -6.57 2.46 -4.85
N LEU A 82 -5.73 2.50 -3.82
CA LEU A 82 -6.14 2.11 -2.47
C LEU A 82 -7.29 2.97 -1.96
N GLN A 83 -7.19 4.28 -2.15
CA GLN A 83 -8.22 5.23 -1.75
C GLN A 83 -9.49 5.08 -2.59
N ASP A 84 -9.40 4.79 -3.90
CA ASP A 84 -10.58 4.48 -4.72
C ASP A 84 -11.37 3.27 -4.20
N ASP A 85 -10.67 2.24 -3.71
CA ASP A 85 -11.32 1.07 -3.08
C ASP A 85 -11.91 1.41 -1.73
N MET A 86 -11.18 2.15 -0.90
CA MET A 86 -11.67 2.54 0.42
C MET A 86 -12.90 3.44 0.38
N ILE A 87 -12.96 4.37 -0.57
CA ILE A 87 -14.15 5.19 -0.83
C ILE A 87 -15.32 4.30 -1.26
N TRP A 88 -15.06 3.37 -2.18
CA TRP A 88 -16.08 2.40 -2.62
C TRP A 88 -16.65 1.61 -1.44
N GLU A 89 -15.78 1.04 -0.59
CA GLU A 89 -16.23 0.25 0.55
C GLU A 89 -17.03 1.06 1.56
N ARG A 90 -16.59 2.30 1.86
CA ARG A 90 -17.30 3.21 2.77
C ARG A 90 -18.66 3.60 2.25
N ILE A 91 -18.77 3.87 0.95
CA ILE A 91 -20.05 4.15 0.31
C ILE A 91 -20.98 2.94 0.42
N ILE A 92 -20.49 1.72 0.18
CA ILE A 92 -21.31 0.52 0.34
C ILE A 92 -21.73 0.31 1.80
N PHE A 93 -20.82 0.52 2.74
CA PHE A 93 -21.12 0.49 4.17
C PHE A 93 -22.23 1.48 4.53
N LEU A 94 -22.06 2.76 4.15
CA LEU A 94 -23.01 3.83 4.45
C LEU A 94 -24.40 3.55 3.85
N VAL A 95 -24.47 3.05 2.61
CA VAL A 95 -25.73 2.64 1.99
C VAL A 95 -26.35 1.44 2.71
N GLY A 96 -25.53 0.45 3.11
CA GLY A 96 -26.00 -0.67 3.93
C GLY A 96 -26.59 -0.24 5.27
N VAL A 97 -25.99 0.76 5.93
CA VAL A 97 -26.52 1.37 7.15
C VAL A 97 -27.83 2.12 6.87
N LEU A 98 -27.91 2.91 5.79
CA LEU A 98 -29.16 3.58 5.39
C LEU A 98 -30.30 2.59 5.20
N ASP A 99 -29.98 1.42 4.66
CA ASP A 99 -30.93 0.34 4.45
C ASP A 99 -31.13 -0.55 5.68
N GLN A 100 -30.49 -0.32 6.83
CA GLN A 100 -30.61 -1.18 8.02
C GLN A 100 -30.25 -2.65 7.71
N LEU A 101 -29.21 -2.87 6.91
CA LEU A 101 -28.67 -4.20 6.61
C LEU A 101 -27.65 -4.62 7.67
N ASN A 102 -27.39 -5.93 7.79
CA ASN A 102 -26.32 -6.42 8.64
C ASN A 102 -24.96 -6.13 7.99
N VAL A 103 -24.31 -5.03 8.42
CA VAL A 103 -22.99 -4.63 7.92
C VAL A 103 -21.85 -5.49 8.46
N ASN A 104 -22.07 -6.28 9.52
CA ASN A 104 -21.03 -7.14 10.10
C ASN A 104 -20.55 -8.23 9.14
N ILE A 105 -21.36 -8.54 8.12
CA ILE A 105 -21.00 -9.48 7.06
C ILE A 105 -19.70 -9.08 6.33
N ILE A 106 -19.35 -7.78 6.30
CA ILE A 106 -18.10 -7.32 5.70
C ILE A 106 -16.90 -7.91 6.45
N PHE A 107 -16.93 -7.84 7.78
CA PHE A 107 -15.84 -8.30 8.63
C PHE A 107 -15.81 -9.83 8.71
N GLU A 108 -16.97 -10.47 8.81
CA GLU A 108 -17.10 -11.94 8.79
C GLU A 108 -16.54 -12.56 7.50
N GLN A 109 -16.74 -11.89 6.35
CA GLN A 109 -16.35 -12.39 5.03
C GLN A 109 -15.07 -11.73 4.49
N LYS A 110 -14.45 -10.81 5.26
CA LYS A 110 -13.33 -9.95 4.82
C LYS A 110 -13.57 -9.33 3.43
N SER A 111 -14.81 -8.93 3.13
CA SER A 111 -15.23 -8.49 1.80
C SER A 111 -16.50 -7.64 1.81
N VAL A 112 -16.53 -6.56 1.02
CA VAL A 112 -17.70 -5.71 0.86
C VAL A 112 -18.79 -6.28 -0.08
N GLU A 113 -18.42 -7.26 -0.91
CA GLU A 113 -19.28 -7.79 -1.97
C GLU A 113 -20.61 -8.39 -1.45
N PRO A 114 -20.64 -9.17 -0.35
CA PRO A 114 -21.89 -9.66 0.22
C PRO A 114 -22.87 -8.54 0.58
N LEU A 115 -22.38 -7.44 1.17
CA LEU A 115 -23.23 -6.30 1.53
C LEU A 115 -23.76 -5.60 0.28
N TYR A 116 -22.91 -5.41 -0.74
CA TYR A 116 -23.35 -4.85 -2.02
C TYR A 116 -24.45 -5.68 -2.69
N ASP A 117 -24.33 -7.01 -2.63
CA ASP A 117 -25.35 -7.92 -3.16
C ASP A 117 -26.68 -7.82 -2.41
N MET A 118 -26.64 -7.58 -1.10
CA MET A 118 -27.83 -7.32 -0.29
C MET A 118 -28.50 -5.97 -0.67
N ILE A 119 -27.72 -4.91 -0.84
CA ILE A 119 -28.20 -3.58 -1.24
C ILE A 119 -28.93 -3.65 -2.59
N LYS A 120 -28.33 -4.31 -3.60
CA LYS A 120 -28.95 -4.46 -4.93
C LYS A 120 -30.32 -5.14 -4.92
N LYS A 121 -30.55 -6.03 -3.95
CA LYS A 121 -31.81 -6.80 -3.82
C LYS A 121 -32.88 -6.02 -3.07
N LYS A 122 -32.52 -4.90 -2.42
CA LYS A 122 -33.44 -4.11 -1.63
C LYS A 122 -34.03 -2.97 -2.46
N HIS A 123 -35.34 -2.76 -2.33
CA HIS A 123 -36.08 -1.71 -3.03
C HIS A 123 -36.30 -0.44 -2.18
N SER A 124 -35.62 -0.31 -1.03
CA SER A 124 -35.78 0.84 -0.11
C SER A 124 -34.77 1.96 -0.31
N THR A 125 -33.67 1.67 -1.02
CA THR A 125 -32.67 2.64 -1.45
C THR A 125 -33.23 3.44 -2.61
N ASP A 126 -32.91 4.73 -2.68
CA ASP A 126 -33.24 5.56 -3.84
C ASP A 126 -32.65 4.91 -5.11
N ASP A 127 -33.49 4.73 -6.15
CA ASP A 127 -33.08 4.15 -7.44
C ASP A 127 -31.87 4.91 -8.02
N ASP A 128 -31.78 6.21 -7.76
CA ASP A 128 -30.68 7.07 -8.19
C ASP A 128 -29.35 6.77 -7.47
N ILE A 129 -29.37 6.22 -6.24
CA ILE A 129 -28.17 5.74 -5.53
C ILE A 129 -27.72 4.42 -6.17
N ILE A 130 -28.65 3.50 -6.45
CA ILE A 130 -28.34 2.22 -7.08
C ILE A 130 -27.78 2.40 -8.49
N VAL A 131 -28.29 3.36 -9.26
CA VAL A 131 -27.77 3.72 -10.59
C VAL A 131 -26.31 4.18 -10.48
N ASP A 132 -26.01 5.11 -9.56
CA ASP A 132 -24.64 5.62 -9.37
C ASP A 132 -23.68 4.51 -8.90
N LEU A 133 -24.11 3.63 -8.00
CA LEU A 133 -23.35 2.45 -7.59
C LEU A 133 -23.03 1.51 -8.75
N ARG A 134 -24.02 1.24 -9.62
CA ARG A 134 -23.83 0.43 -10.83
C ARG A 134 -22.90 1.11 -11.83
N CYS A 135 -22.93 2.45 -11.95
CA CYS A 135 -22.00 3.20 -12.78
C CYS A 135 -20.55 3.05 -12.29
N ILE A 136 -20.31 3.21 -10.98
CA ILE A 136 -18.97 3.03 -10.39
C ILE A 136 -18.47 1.60 -10.60
N ARG A 137 -19.32 0.59 -10.34
CA ARG A 137 -18.97 -0.82 -10.56
C ARG A 137 -18.86 -1.15 -12.06
N GLY A 138 -19.59 -0.47 -12.92
CA GLY A 138 -19.65 -0.69 -14.37
C GLY A 138 -18.43 -0.16 -15.13
N ASP A 139 -17.64 0.73 -14.53
CA ASP A 139 -16.43 1.27 -15.14
C ASP A 139 -15.38 0.16 -15.37
N TYR A 140 -15.35 -0.34 -16.61
CA TYR A 140 -14.51 -1.45 -17.05
C TYR A 140 -13.02 -1.14 -16.91
N ASN A 141 -12.61 0.12 -17.12
CA ASN A 141 -11.20 0.52 -16.97
C ASN A 141 -10.79 0.44 -15.52
N SER A 142 -11.63 0.92 -14.62
CA SER A 142 -11.38 0.78 -13.18
C SER A 142 -11.43 -0.65 -12.70
N LYS A 143 -12.33 -1.50 -13.22
CA LYS A 143 -12.31 -2.94 -12.96
C LYS A 143 -11.02 -3.60 -13.45
N ARG A 144 -10.50 -3.21 -14.61
CA ARG A 144 -9.23 -3.69 -15.13
C ARG A 144 -8.05 -3.23 -14.27
N ILE A 145 -8.07 -1.98 -13.78
CA ILE A 145 -7.07 -1.43 -12.85
C ILE A 145 -7.13 -2.17 -11.51
N LYS A 146 -8.33 -2.41 -10.96
CA LYS A 146 -8.53 -3.15 -9.72
C LYS A 146 -8.24 -4.64 -9.87
N TRP A 147 -8.57 -5.26 -10.99
CA TRP A 147 -8.24 -6.66 -11.27
C TRP A 147 -6.76 -6.85 -11.51
N LYS A 148 -6.12 -5.90 -12.22
CA LYS A 148 -4.66 -5.81 -12.26
C LYS A 148 -4.17 -5.68 -10.82
N ARG A 149 -4.51 -4.65 -10.05
CA ARG A 149 -4.12 -4.48 -8.63
C ARG A 149 -4.38 -5.72 -7.77
N ASN A 150 -5.50 -6.41 -7.83
CA ASN A 150 -5.81 -7.54 -6.95
C ASN A 150 -5.09 -8.83 -7.39
N ASN A 151 -4.84 -9.00 -8.70
CA ASN A 151 -3.86 -9.98 -9.15
C ASN A 151 -2.41 -9.55 -8.80
N ASN A 152 -2.23 -8.27 -8.45
CA ASN A 152 -0.96 -7.54 -8.39
C ASN A 152 -0.76 -6.74 -7.09
N GLU A 153 -1.32 -7.11 -5.93
CA GLU A 153 -0.82 -6.55 -4.65
C GLU A 153 0.69 -6.90 -4.50
N HIS A 154 1.19 -7.72 -5.43
CA HIS A 154 2.53 -8.18 -5.81
C HIS A 154 3.30 -7.44 -6.94
N PHE A 155 2.77 -6.46 -7.67
CA PHE A 155 3.32 -6.11 -9.00
C PHE A 155 3.93 -4.70 -9.11
N VAL A 156 4.65 -4.20 -8.10
CA VAL A 156 5.31 -2.89 -8.27
C VAL A 156 6.81 -2.88 -8.01
N SER A 157 7.48 -4.02 -8.22
CA SER A 157 8.90 -3.95 -8.56
C SER A 157 9.36 -4.75 -9.76
N THR A 158 8.51 -5.41 -10.54
CA THR A 158 8.98 -6.17 -11.70
C THR A 158 7.94 -6.21 -12.79
N HIS A 159 8.41 -5.90 -13.99
CA HIS A 159 7.71 -5.94 -15.28
C HIS A 159 7.00 -4.62 -15.63
N LEU A 160 7.81 -3.68 -16.11
CA LEU A 160 8.01 -3.57 -17.56
C LEU A 160 7.25 -4.70 -18.29
N ASP A 161 5.97 -4.50 -18.59
CA ASP A 161 5.23 -5.39 -19.50
C ASP A 161 6.18 -5.60 -20.69
N THR A 162 6.50 -6.86 -21.01
CA THR A 162 7.36 -7.24 -22.13
C THR A 162 6.62 -6.93 -23.43
N LYS A 163 6.35 -5.64 -23.68
CA LYS A 163 6.23 -5.14 -25.04
C LYS A 163 7.63 -5.33 -25.60
N GLU A 164 7.76 -6.37 -26.39
CA GLU A 164 8.93 -6.75 -27.16
C GLU A 164 9.62 -5.48 -27.68
N THR A 165 10.63 -5.01 -26.94
CA THR A 165 11.61 -4.14 -27.55
C THR A 165 12.43 -5.06 -28.41
N GLU A 166 12.16 -5.05 -29.73
CA GLU A 166 13.03 -5.63 -30.76
C GLU A 166 14.41 -4.97 -30.64
N ASN A 167 15.21 -5.42 -29.68
CA ASN A 167 16.59 -5.03 -29.52
C ASN A 167 17.45 -6.18 -30.00
N ASP A 168 18.50 -5.86 -30.75
CA ASP A 168 19.48 -6.85 -31.17
C ASP A 168 20.16 -7.44 -29.93
N ILE A 169 20.01 -8.75 -29.71
CA ILE A 169 20.64 -9.48 -28.61
C ILE A 169 22.18 -9.28 -28.64
N GLY A 170 22.77 -9.12 -29.83
CA GLY A 170 24.19 -8.87 -30.02
C GLY A 170 24.66 -7.52 -29.48
N GLU A 171 23.75 -6.58 -29.23
CA GLU A 171 24.06 -5.33 -28.56
C GLU A 171 24.06 -5.44 -27.02
N LEU A 172 23.32 -6.42 -26.47
CA LEU A 172 23.18 -6.62 -25.03
C LEU A 172 24.17 -7.62 -24.47
N ILE A 173 24.63 -8.56 -25.29
CA ILE A 173 25.49 -9.66 -24.87
C ILE A 173 26.78 -9.62 -25.67
N PHE A 174 27.91 -9.73 -24.97
CA PHE A 174 29.24 -9.79 -25.59
C PHE A 174 30.09 -10.89 -24.97
N ILE A 175 31.13 -11.32 -25.69
CA ILE A 175 32.11 -12.27 -25.18
C ILE A 175 33.34 -11.48 -24.70
N ASN A 176 33.76 -11.71 -23.47
CA ASN A 176 34.98 -11.15 -22.89
C ASN A 176 35.75 -12.26 -22.16
N ASN A 177 37.00 -12.52 -22.55
CA ASN A 177 37.82 -13.61 -22.04
C ASN A 177 37.11 -14.97 -22.07
N ASP A 178 36.52 -15.34 -23.22
CA ASP A 178 35.74 -16.58 -23.42
C ASP A 178 34.49 -16.72 -22.52
N GLN A 179 34.10 -15.64 -21.83
CA GLN A 179 32.90 -15.58 -21.00
C GLN A 179 31.82 -14.72 -21.64
N ILE A 180 30.59 -15.22 -21.63
CA ILE A 180 29.40 -14.46 -22.02
C ILE A 180 29.09 -13.45 -20.91
N LYS A 181 29.05 -12.17 -21.26
CA LYS A 181 28.72 -11.06 -20.36
C LYS A 181 27.62 -10.18 -20.92
N MET A 182 26.86 -9.56 -20.02
CA MET A 182 25.82 -8.60 -20.39
C MET A 182 26.34 -7.16 -20.29
N ASN A 183 26.01 -6.33 -21.28
CA ASN A 183 26.32 -4.91 -21.28
C ASN A 183 25.37 -4.16 -20.32
N MET A 184 25.79 -4.04 -19.07
CA MET A 184 24.99 -3.42 -18.01
C MET A 184 24.59 -1.97 -18.32
N GLU A 185 25.44 -1.19 -19.01
CA GLU A 185 25.12 0.19 -19.39
C GLU A 185 23.93 0.23 -20.34
N LYS A 186 23.94 -0.60 -21.40
CA LYS A 186 22.81 -0.72 -22.32
C LYS A 186 21.56 -1.29 -21.64
N CYS A 187 21.72 -2.25 -20.73
CA CYS A 187 20.61 -2.78 -19.94
C CYS A 187 19.96 -1.71 -19.06
N PHE A 188 20.75 -0.82 -18.45
CA PHE A 188 20.21 0.30 -17.66
C PHE A 188 19.48 1.30 -18.56
N GLN A 189 20.05 1.67 -19.71
CA GLN A 189 19.37 2.55 -20.68
C GLN A 189 18.03 1.97 -21.16
N LEU A 190 17.98 0.66 -21.42
CA LEU A 190 16.72 -0.02 -21.74
C LEU A 190 15.75 0.04 -20.57
N THR A 191 16.20 -0.33 -19.37
CA THR A 191 15.39 -0.32 -18.15
C THR A 191 14.75 1.05 -17.95
N ASP A 192 15.50 2.14 -18.11
CA ASP A 192 15.01 3.51 -18.03
C ASP A 192 13.94 3.80 -19.09
N ARG A 193 14.17 3.40 -20.34
CA ARG A 193 13.19 3.55 -21.41
C ARG A 193 11.89 2.79 -21.15
N ILE A 194 11.96 1.54 -20.67
CA ILE A 194 10.74 0.81 -20.37
C ILE A 194 10.06 1.37 -19.12
N ASN A 195 10.82 1.88 -18.14
CA ASN A 195 10.26 2.59 -16.99
C ASN A 195 9.47 3.81 -17.45
N GLU A 196 10.00 4.63 -18.37
CA GLU A 196 9.27 5.76 -18.95
C GLU A 196 7.97 5.34 -19.64
N ILE A 197 7.97 4.23 -20.39
CA ILE A 197 6.77 3.67 -21.04
C ILE A 197 5.75 3.24 -19.98
N ALA A 198 6.18 2.48 -18.98
CA ALA A 198 5.32 2.04 -17.89
C ALA A 198 4.72 3.24 -17.15
N MET A 199 5.50 4.27 -16.86
CA MET A 199 5.01 5.48 -16.19
C MET A 199 3.97 6.24 -17.03
N LYS A 200 4.10 6.27 -18.36
CA LYS A 200 3.07 6.84 -19.26
C LYS A 200 1.76 6.05 -19.16
N GLU A 201 1.83 4.73 -19.14
CA GLU A 201 0.65 3.88 -18.98
C GLU A 201 -0.05 4.12 -17.64
N LEU A 202 0.72 4.25 -16.54
CA LEU A 202 0.14 4.58 -15.22
C LEU A 202 -0.62 5.90 -15.24
N LYS A 203 -0.08 6.91 -15.92
CA LYS A 203 -0.73 8.22 -16.06
C LYS A 203 -2.07 8.12 -16.81
N GLU A 204 -2.16 7.25 -17.81
CA GLU A 204 -3.43 6.96 -18.49
C GLU A 204 -4.45 6.29 -17.56
N TRP A 205 -3.98 5.41 -16.65
CA TRP A 205 -4.85 4.68 -15.72
C TRP A 205 -5.36 5.55 -14.57
N ILE A 206 -4.75 6.70 -14.29
CA ILE A 206 -5.27 7.67 -13.32
C ILE A 206 -6.55 8.36 -13.84
N GLN A 207 -6.66 8.58 -15.16
CA GLN A 207 -7.75 9.39 -15.72
C GLN A 207 -9.16 8.83 -15.43
N PRO A 208 -9.43 7.51 -15.51
CA PRO A 208 -10.72 6.95 -15.08
C PRO A 208 -11.05 7.22 -13.60
N ILE A 209 -10.05 7.14 -12.72
CA ILE A 209 -10.24 7.38 -11.28
C ILE A 209 -10.57 8.87 -11.03
N GLU A 210 -9.89 9.78 -11.72
CA GLU A 210 -10.21 11.20 -11.65
C GLU A 210 -11.66 11.49 -12.09
N LYS A 211 -12.12 10.85 -13.18
CA LYS A 211 -13.51 10.98 -13.66
C LYS A 211 -14.55 10.43 -12.68
N LYS A 212 -14.22 9.35 -11.96
CA LYS A 212 -15.11 8.75 -10.96
C LYS A 212 -15.38 9.65 -9.77
N GLN A 213 -14.47 10.56 -9.43
CA GLN A 213 -14.67 11.44 -8.28
C GLN A 213 -15.95 12.26 -8.35
N GLY A 214 -16.34 12.72 -9.54
CA GLY A 214 -17.61 13.43 -9.72
C GLY A 214 -18.82 12.56 -9.36
N ILE A 215 -18.73 11.24 -9.55
CA ILE A 215 -19.77 10.29 -9.14
C ILE A 215 -19.73 10.09 -7.62
N TYR A 216 -18.55 9.96 -7.01
CA TYR A 216 -18.43 9.87 -5.55
C TYR A 216 -19.00 11.10 -4.84
N ILE A 217 -18.66 12.30 -5.30
CA ILE A 217 -19.18 13.56 -4.77
C ILE A 217 -20.71 13.60 -4.85
N ARG A 218 -21.27 13.26 -6.01
CA ARG A 218 -22.73 13.20 -6.22
C ARG A 218 -23.40 12.19 -5.29
N LEU A 219 -22.80 11.01 -5.14
CA LEU A 219 -23.34 9.92 -4.33
C LEU A 219 -23.29 10.26 -2.84
N MET A 220 -22.19 10.85 -2.36
CA MET A 220 -22.05 11.31 -0.97
C MET A 220 -23.10 12.38 -0.62
N LYS A 221 -23.38 13.33 -1.53
CA LYS A 221 -24.46 14.30 -1.34
C LYS A 221 -25.82 13.63 -1.14
N LYS A 222 -26.14 12.61 -1.95
CA LYS A 222 -27.37 11.82 -1.82
C LYS A 222 -27.42 11.08 -0.48
N ILE A 223 -26.33 10.40 -0.11
CA ILE A 223 -26.19 9.66 1.15
C ILE A 223 -26.40 10.59 2.36
N ILE A 224 -25.77 11.77 2.38
CA ILE A 224 -25.93 12.76 3.46
C ILE A 224 -27.37 13.24 3.57
N ASN A 225 -28.04 13.50 2.44
CA ASN A 225 -29.46 13.87 2.43
C ASN A 225 -30.33 12.75 3.02
N GLU A 226 -30.12 11.52 2.58
CA GLU A 226 -30.86 10.36 3.08
C GLU A 226 -30.65 10.16 4.57
N PHE A 227 -29.40 10.27 5.06
CA PHE A 227 -29.12 10.24 6.49
C PHE A 227 -29.85 11.36 7.23
N SER A 228 -29.88 12.59 6.72
CA SER A 228 -30.59 13.69 7.36
C SER A 228 -32.10 13.44 7.54
N ILE A 229 -32.70 12.65 6.64
CA ILE A 229 -34.12 12.31 6.65
C ILE A 229 -34.39 11.09 7.54
N LYS A 230 -33.56 10.04 7.41
CA LYS A 230 -33.77 8.72 8.02
C LYS A 230 -33.13 8.55 9.41
N ASN A 231 -32.35 9.51 9.90
CA ASN A 231 -31.39 9.32 11.01
C ASN A 231 -31.94 8.94 12.39
N ARG A 232 -33.25 9.07 12.66
CA ARG A 232 -33.78 8.82 14.01
C ARG A 232 -33.76 7.35 14.45
N ARG A 233 -33.41 6.42 13.55
CA ARG A 233 -33.45 4.97 13.80
C ARG A 233 -32.21 4.21 13.30
N CYS A 234 -31.14 4.90 12.91
CA CYS A 234 -29.95 4.22 12.40
C CYS A 234 -29.18 3.56 13.56
N SER A 235 -29.28 2.24 13.66
CA SER A 235 -28.49 1.44 14.60
C SER A 235 -27.64 0.43 13.81
N PHE A 236 -26.34 0.40 14.04
CA PHE A 236 -25.48 -0.70 13.62
C PHE A 236 -24.56 -1.06 14.79
N ASN A 237 -24.44 -2.35 15.06
CA ASN A 237 -23.68 -2.83 16.20
C ASN A 237 -22.22 -3.04 15.79
N CYS A 238 -21.35 -2.10 16.14
CA CYS A 238 -19.91 -2.29 16.05
C CYS A 238 -19.38 -2.80 17.39
N THR A 239 -19.23 -4.12 17.52
CA THR A 239 -18.68 -4.76 18.72
C THR A 239 -17.15 -4.74 18.76
N GLU A 240 -16.49 -4.43 17.63
CA GLU A 240 -15.05 -4.43 17.52
C GLU A 240 -14.46 -3.09 17.99
N ARG A 241 -14.30 -2.93 19.31
CA ARG A 241 -13.47 -1.85 19.86
C ARG A 241 -12.06 -2.38 20.07
N LEU A 242 -11.09 -1.77 19.41
CA LEU A 242 -9.67 -2.00 19.70
C LEU A 242 -9.14 -0.82 20.51
N SER A 243 -8.72 -1.09 21.74
CA SER A 243 -7.84 -0.17 22.47
C SER A 243 -6.44 -0.27 21.89
N CYS A 244 -5.93 0.81 21.29
CA CYS A 244 -4.49 0.95 21.16
C CYS A 244 -3.92 1.15 22.56
N GLU A 245 -2.92 0.36 22.93
CA GLU A 245 -2.12 0.72 24.10
C GLU A 245 -1.43 2.03 23.77
N THR A 246 -1.61 3.03 24.64
CA THR A 246 -0.94 4.31 24.50
C THR A 246 0.51 4.07 24.86
N GLU A 247 1.33 3.76 23.86
CA GLU A 247 2.76 3.61 24.08
C GLU A 247 3.38 5.00 24.30
N VAL A 248 4.11 5.13 25.41
CA VAL A 248 4.94 6.30 25.65
C VAL A 248 6.04 6.29 24.61
N LEU A 249 5.92 7.19 23.65
CA LEU A 249 6.89 7.32 22.58
C LEU A 249 8.31 7.43 23.15
N ASN A 250 9.16 6.49 22.74
CA ASN A 250 10.57 6.57 23.03
C ASN A 250 11.08 7.91 22.48
N LYS A 251 11.71 8.73 23.35
CA LYS A 251 12.28 10.04 22.97
C LYS A 251 13.28 9.94 21.80
N ASN A 252 13.80 8.74 21.54
CA ASN A 252 14.75 8.47 20.47
C ASN A 252 14.11 7.90 19.18
N ILE A 253 12.77 7.79 19.07
CA ILE A 253 12.13 7.13 17.92
C ILE A 253 12.59 7.69 16.58
N VAL A 254 12.79 9.01 16.48
CA VAL A 254 13.20 9.68 15.24
C VAL A 254 14.57 9.16 14.80
N ASN A 255 15.49 9.00 15.75
CA ASN A 255 16.81 8.44 15.50
C ASN A 255 16.75 6.94 15.18
N ASP A 256 15.86 6.20 15.84
CA ASP A 256 15.76 4.75 15.66
C ASP A 256 15.13 4.41 14.30
N VAL A 257 14.12 5.16 13.87
CA VAL A 257 13.54 5.04 12.53
C VAL A 257 14.53 5.47 11.45
N ALA A 258 15.27 6.56 11.64
CA ALA A 258 16.32 6.98 10.71
C ALA A 258 17.45 5.92 10.57
N LYS A 259 17.84 5.27 11.69
CA LYS A 259 18.79 4.14 11.65
C LYS A 259 18.21 2.96 10.88
N LEU A 260 16.93 2.65 11.10
CA LEU A 260 16.25 1.56 10.39
C LEU A 260 16.18 1.84 8.88
N GLU A 261 15.88 3.07 8.47
CA GLU A 261 15.87 3.46 7.04
C GLU A 261 17.23 3.21 6.40
N LYS A 262 18.31 3.64 7.05
CA LYS A 262 19.69 3.43 6.58
C LYS A 262 20.06 1.95 6.50
N ARG A 263 19.60 1.13 7.45
CA ARG A 263 19.80 -0.33 7.44
C ARG A 263 19.10 -0.95 6.22
N TYR A 264 17.86 -0.59 5.94
CA TYR A 264 17.13 -1.03 4.75
C TYR A 264 17.76 -0.55 3.45
N GLU A 265 18.24 0.70 3.39
CA GLU A 265 18.97 1.22 2.24
C GLU A 265 20.25 0.40 1.97
N THR A 266 21.01 0.09 3.02
CA THR A 266 22.20 -0.76 2.91
C THR A 266 21.86 -2.15 2.38
N LEU A 267 20.85 -2.80 2.98
CA LEU A 267 20.41 -4.14 2.56
C LEU A 267 19.90 -4.16 1.12
N ARG A 268 19.18 -3.11 0.70
CA ARG A 268 18.71 -2.94 -0.67
C ARG A 268 19.87 -2.88 -1.67
N GLU A 269 20.86 -2.02 -1.42
CA GLU A 269 21.99 -1.89 -2.34
C GLU A 269 22.86 -3.15 -2.33
N GLU A 270 23.01 -3.82 -1.18
CA GLU A 270 23.66 -5.12 -1.10
C GLU A 270 22.97 -6.17 -1.98
N TYR A 271 21.64 -6.31 -1.90
CA TYR A 271 20.91 -7.28 -2.72
C TYR A 271 20.85 -6.86 -4.19
N ARG A 272 20.76 -5.55 -4.48
CA ARG A 272 20.86 -5.04 -5.86
C ARG A 272 22.19 -5.41 -6.51
N ASN A 273 23.29 -5.37 -5.76
CA ASN A 273 24.59 -5.81 -6.26
C ASN A 273 24.61 -7.32 -6.59
N VAL A 274 23.93 -8.15 -5.79
CA VAL A 274 23.75 -9.59 -6.09
C VAL A 274 23.01 -9.77 -7.42
N ILE A 275 21.91 -9.05 -7.63
CA ILE A 275 21.15 -9.10 -8.90
C ILE A 275 21.98 -8.59 -10.07
N ASN A 276 22.73 -7.50 -9.90
CA ASN A 276 23.61 -6.97 -10.94
C ASN A 276 24.70 -7.98 -11.32
N GLN A 277 25.25 -8.73 -10.37
CA GLN A 277 26.20 -9.81 -10.66
C GLN A 277 25.54 -10.96 -11.42
N ILE A 278 24.33 -11.38 -11.04
CA ILE A 278 23.57 -12.39 -11.80
C ILE A 278 23.43 -11.97 -13.27
N ASN A 279 23.04 -10.71 -13.48
CA ASN A 279 22.82 -10.11 -14.79
C ASN A 279 24.12 -9.96 -15.60
N GLU A 280 25.16 -9.34 -15.02
CA GLU A 280 26.44 -9.09 -15.70
C GLU A 280 27.08 -10.40 -16.18
N TRP A 281 27.03 -11.43 -15.35
CA TRP A 281 27.63 -12.72 -15.63
C TRP A 281 26.69 -13.66 -16.38
N CYS A 282 25.49 -13.20 -16.79
CA CYS A 282 24.47 -14.02 -17.45
C CYS A 282 24.27 -15.37 -16.74
N ILE A 283 24.19 -15.37 -15.41
CA ILE A 283 24.09 -16.61 -14.61
C ILE A 283 22.71 -17.19 -14.84
N ASP A 284 22.66 -18.38 -15.44
CA ASP A 284 21.42 -19.10 -15.60
C ASP A 284 20.85 -19.40 -14.20
N MET A 285 19.70 -18.78 -13.91
CA MET A 285 19.01 -19.00 -12.66
C MET A 285 18.25 -20.33 -12.64
N GLY A 286 18.11 -20.99 -13.79
CA GLY A 286 17.60 -22.33 -13.99
C GLY A 286 16.13 -22.35 -14.40
N ASP A 287 15.25 -21.71 -13.63
CA ASP A 287 13.80 -21.78 -13.80
C ASP A 287 13.06 -20.45 -13.55
N GLU A 288 11.81 -20.38 -14.03
CA GLU A 288 10.89 -19.25 -13.81
C GLU A 288 10.68 -18.95 -12.31
N ALA A 289 10.70 -20.00 -11.49
CA ALA A 289 10.58 -19.90 -10.03
C ALA A 289 11.70 -19.06 -9.40
N SER A 290 12.94 -19.23 -9.86
CA SER A 290 14.09 -18.46 -9.39
C SER A 290 13.96 -16.97 -9.78
N ASN A 291 13.39 -16.68 -10.95
CA ASN A 291 13.10 -15.30 -11.35
C ASN A 291 12.00 -14.68 -10.48
N ILE A 292 10.91 -15.40 -10.21
CA ILE A 292 9.84 -14.98 -9.29
C ILE A 292 10.39 -14.77 -7.88
N ARG A 293 11.27 -15.65 -7.40
CA ARG A 293 11.90 -15.54 -6.08
C ARG A 293 12.72 -14.26 -5.94
N ASN A 294 13.62 -14.00 -6.89
CA ASN A 294 14.46 -12.79 -6.85
C ASN A 294 13.62 -11.51 -6.91
N THR A 295 12.59 -11.55 -7.76
CA THR A 295 11.57 -10.51 -7.92
C THR A 295 10.86 -10.20 -6.60
N LEU A 296 10.34 -11.23 -5.92
CA LEU A 296 9.61 -11.06 -4.66
C LEU A 296 10.51 -10.48 -3.57
N LEU A 297 11.77 -10.92 -3.48
CA LEU A 297 12.70 -10.44 -2.46
C LEU A 297 13.12 -8.99 -2.70
N ILE A 298 13.46 -8.62 -3.94
CA ILE A 298 13.84 -7.23 -4.23
C ILE A 298 12.66 -6.29 -4.03
N ASP A 299 11.43 -6.71 -4.38
CA ASP A 299 10.21 -5.92 -4.15
C ASP A 299 9.95 -5.75 -2.65
N ALA A 300 10.06 -6.83 -1.87
CA ALA A 300 9.88 -6.78 -0.42
C ALA A 300 10.85 -5.79 0.25
N ILE A 301 12.14 -5.84 -0.10
CA ILE A 301 13.16 -4.94 0.45
C ILE A 301 12.90 -3.49 0.02
N PHE A 302 12.59 -3.26 -1.27
CA PHE A 302 12.29 -1.94 -1.79
C PHE A 302 11.08 -1.30 -1.08
N ARG A 303 9.98 -2.06 -0.96
CA ARG A 303 8.76 -1.59 -0.29
C ARG A 303 8.99 -1.33 1.18
N ALA A 304 9.69 -2.23 1.88
CA ALA A 304 10.00 -2.04 3.29
C ALA A 304 10.79 -0.74 3.51
N LYS A 305 11.79 -0.47 2.66
CA LYS A 305 12.55 0.78 2.70
C LYS A 305 11.67 2.01 2.50
N GLU A 306 10.76 1.99 1.52
CA GLU A 306 9.86 3.13 1.27
C GLU A 306 8.84 3.32 2.41
N ILE A 307 8.39 2.24 3.04
CA ILE A 307 7.51 2.31 4.21
C ILE A 307 8.25 2.90 5.42
N VAL A 308 9.49 2.48 5.68
CA VAL A 308 10.31 3.07 6.74
C VAL A 308 10.58 4.55 6.48
N ARG A 309 10.77 4.95 5.21
CA ARG A 309 10.84 6.37 4.83
C ARG A 309 9.55 7.13 5.17
N SER A 310 8.37 6.54 4.97
CA SER A 310 7.10 7.13 5.42
C SER A 310 7.06 7.31 6.94
N LEU A 311 7.50 6.31 7.72
CA LEU A 311 7.60 6.43 9.17
C LEU A 311 8.54 7.58 9.57
N ASN A 312 9.71 7.66 8.93
CA ASN A 312 10.69 8.70 9.21
C ASN A 312 10.09 10.10 8.96
N LEU A 313 9.45 10.28 7.80
CA LEU A 313 8.76 11.53 7.47
C LEU A 313 7.67 11.87 8.47
N TYR A 314 6.83 10.90 8.85
CA TYR A 314 5.77 11.12 9.84
C TYR A 314 6.33 11.61 11.18
N PHE A 315 7.30 10.90 11.76
CA PHE A 315 7.90 11.27 13.05
C PHE A 315 8.67 12.58 12.98
N CYS A 316 9.33 12.89 11.86
CA CYS A 316 9.98 14.18 11.65
C CYS A 316 8.98 15.34 11.59
N CYS A 317 7.84 15.16 10.93
CA CYS A 317 6.77 16.16 10.92
C CYS A 317 6.27 16.44 12.35
N LEU A 318 5.97 15.38 13.11
CA LEU A 318 5.53 15.50 14.50
C LEU A 318 6.57 16.18 15.39
N ASN A 319 7.84 15.79 15.25
CA ASN A 319 8.94 16.38 16.00
C ASN A 319 9.13 17.86 15.68
N TYR A 320 8.97 18.25 14.41
CA TYR A 320 9.02 19.65 14.00
C TYR A 320 7.85 20.48 14.56
N ASP A 321 6.64 19.91 14.59
CA ASP A 321 5.47 20.58 15.18
C ASP A 321 5.63 20.79 16.69
N MET A 322 6.23 19.84 17.40
CA MET A 322 6.45 19.92 18.85
C MET A 322 7.66 20.79 19.25
N ASP A 323 8.82 20.57 18.64
CA ASP A 323 10.11 21.08 19.12
C ASP A 323 10.79 22.06 18.16
N LYS A 324 10.22 22.29 16.96
CA LYS A 324 10.84 23.07 15.86
C LYS A 324 12.25 22.61 15.50
N LYS A 325 12.57 21.34 15.76
CA LYS A 325 13.86 20.71 15.43
C LYS A 325 13.71 19.82 14.21
N ILE A 326 14.60 20.00 13.25
CA ILE A 326 14.65 19.22 12.01
C ILE A 326 15.76 18.17 12.15
N LEU A 327 15.39 16.90 12.07
CA LEU A 327 16.30 15.77 11.92
C LEU A 327 16.06 15.17 10.53
N PHE A 328 16.56 15.84 9.49
CA PHE A 328 16.31 15.44 8.10
C PHE A 328 17.55 15.49 7.23
N ALA A 329 17.51 14.76 6.10
CA ALA A 329 18.55 14.76 5.07
C ALA A 329 18.42 15.90 4.02
N PHE A 330 17.36 16.72 4.09
CA PHE A 330 17.12 17.86 3.18
C PHE A 330 17.46 19.19 3.85
N SER A 331 17.54 20.26 3.04
CA SER A 331 17.59 21.62 3.58
C SER A 331 16.29 21.96 4.31
N GLU A 332 16.39 22.80 5.35
CA GLU A 332 15.22 23.29 6.10
C GLU A 332 14.20 23.99 5.18
N GLU A 333 14.67 24.70 4.15
CA GLU A 333 13.82 25.39 3.19
C GLU A 333 12.99 24.43 2.33
N ASP A 334 13.60 23.33 1.87
CA ASP A 334 12.91 22.30 1.08
C ASP A 334 11.92 21.50 1.94
N PHE A 335 12.28 21.22 3.19
CA PHE A 335 11.39 20.58 4.16
C PHE A 335 10.20 21.46 4.49
N ILE A 336 10.39 22.76 4.72
CA ILE A 336 9.31 23.73 4.94
C ILE A 336 8.41 23.80 3.72
N LYS A 337 8.95 23.90 2.50
CA LYS A 337 8.13 23.83 1.29
C LYS A 337 7.34 22.53 1.24
N PHE A 338 7.94 21.39 1.54
CA PHE A 338 7.27 20.09 1.52
C PHE A 338 6.16 19.96 2.58
N LEU A 339 6.41 20.39 3.82
CA LEU A 339 5.49 20.36 4.96
C LEU A 339 4.35 21.38 4.80
N TYR A 340 4.66 22.58 4.30
CA TYR A 340 3.74 23.71 4.19
C TYR A 340 3.18 23.93 2.79
N ASN A 341 3.49 23.10 1.80
CA ASN A 341 2.84 23.18 0.47
C ASN A 341 1.38 22.71 0.51
N GLU A 342 0.77 22.47 1.67
CA GLU A 342 -0.67 22.22 1.88
C GLU A 342 -1.24 20.95 1.18
N VAL A 343 -0.45 20.24 0.37
CA VAL A 343 -0.93 19.10 -0.43
C VAL A 343 -0.64 17.75 0.21
N ILE A 344 0.40 17.58 1.03
CA ILE A 344 0.67 16.29 1.68
C ILE A 344 0.71 16.46 3.19
N THR A 345 -0.26 15.88 3.89
CA THR A 345 -0.35 15.94 5.36
C THR A 345 0.49 14.81 6.00
N PRO A 346 0.99 14.99 7.23
CA PRO A 346 1.70 13.92 7.94
C PRO A 346 0.90 12.62 8.02
N ASN A 347 -0.42 12.72 8.17
CA ASN A 347 -1.33 11.58 8.26
C ASN A 347 -1.27 10.66 7.01
N ILE A 348 -0.94 11.20 5.83
CA ILE A 348 -0.76 10.38 4.62
C ILE A 348 0.40 9.40 4.77
N TYR A 349 1.48 9.78 5.47
CA TYR A 349 2.61 8.88 5.72
C TYR A 349 2.29 7.80 6.73
N CYS A 350 1.60 8.17 7.81
CA CYS A 350 1.08 7.23 8.81
C CYS A 350 0.19 6.18 8.14
N PHE A 351 -0.81 6.65 7.40
CA PHE A 351 -1.77 5.82 6.68
C PHE A 351 -1.07 4.89 5.69
N HIS A 352 -0.13 5.41 4.88
CA HIS A 352 0.64 4.59 3.95
C HIS A 352 1.39 3.47 4.69
N ALA A 353 2.08 3.79 5.79
CA ALA A 353 2.88 2.81 6.49
C ALA A 353 2.02 1.67 7.08
N ILE A 354 0.87 2.00 7.66
CA ILE A 354 -0.08 1.02 8.18
C ILE A 354 -0.60 0.13 7.03
N MET A 355 -1.02 0.73 5.92
CA MET A 355 -1.68 0.00 4.85
C MET A 355 -0.75 -0.89 4.03
N LYS A 356 0.51 -0.46 3.85
CA LYS A 356 1.44 -1.11 2.92
C LYS A 356 2.37 -2.13 3.56
N THR A 357 2.49 -2.15 4.89
CA THR A 357 3.34 -3.14 5.59
C THR A 357 2.91 -4.59 5.32
N TYR A 358 1.61 -4.84 5.16
CA TYR A 358 1.07 -6.15 4.77
C TYR A 358 1.67 -6.64 3.45
N SER A 359 1.86 -5.74 2.49
CA SER A 359 2.45 -6.06 1.17
C SER A 359 3.88 -6.59 1.28
N VAL A 360 4.65 -6.14 2.29
CA VAL A 360 5.99 -6.66 2.58
C VAL A 360 5.88 -8.06 3.18
N CYS A 361 5.03 -8.24 4.19
CA CYS A 361 4.79 -9.53 4.84
C CYS A 361 4.37 -10.60 3.83
N GLU A 362 3.45 -10.24 2.95
CA GLU A 362 2.90 -11.12 1.93
C GLU A 362 3.94 -11.53 0.88
N LYS A 363 4.81 -10.61 0.45
CA LYS A 363 5.90 -10.93 -0.48
C LYS A 363 6.94 -11.83 0.13
N ILE A 364 7.28 -11.60 1.41
CA ILE A 364 8.18 -12.50 2.15
C ILE A 364 7.55 -13.89 2.27
N ALA A 365 6.27 -13.98 2.61
CA ALA A 365 5.56 -15.25 2.69
C ALA A 365 5.57 -15.98 1.34
N LYS A 366 5.29 -15.28 0.24
CA LYS A 366 5.32 -15.85 -1.12
C LYS A 366 6.73 -16.24 -1.57
N PHE A 367 7.74 -15.45 -1.20
CA PHE A 367 9.15 -15.80 -1.40
C PHE A 367 9.48 -17.11 -0.69
N ILE A 368 9.10 -17.23 0.58
CA ILE A 368 9.35 -18.41 1.41
C ILE A 368 8.66 -19.63 0.81
N LEU A 369 7.39 -19.50 0.42
CA LEU A 369 6.67 -20.56 -0.27
C LEU A 369 7.40 -20.96 -1.56
N CYS A 370 7.77 -20.01 -2.41
CA CYS A 370 8.49 -20.27 -3.65
C CYS A 370 9.86 -20.95 -3.42
N LYS A 371 10.54 -20.62 -2.32
CA LYS A 371 11.87 -21.14 -1.99
C LYS A 371 11.82 -22.56 -1.44
N TYR A 372 10.83 -22.85 -0.60
CA TYR A 372 10.76 -24.12 0.14
C TYR A 372 9.63 -25.06 -0.32
N ASP A 373 8.85 -24.68 -1.33
CA ASP A 373 7.90 -25.58 -1.99
C ASP A 373 8.59 -26.59 -2.93
N PHE A 374 9.15 -27.64 -2.31
CA PHE A 374 9.97 -28.71 -2.90
C PHE A 374 9.41 -29.44 -4.15
N GLU A 375 8.20 -29.14 -4.63
CA GLU A 375 7.57 -29.84 -5.77
C GLU A 375 7.33 -28.99 -7.03
N HIS A 376 7.89 -27.76 -7.10
CA HIS A 376 7.67 -26.87 -8.24
C HIS A 376 6.17 -26.55 -8.47
N GLU A 377 5.35 -26.55 -7.41
CA GLU A 377 3.96 -26.18 -7.56
C GLU A 377 3.88 -24.68 -7.82
N TYR A 378 4.49 -23.82 -7.00
CA TYR A 378 4.42 -22.36 -7.15
C TYR A 378 5.49 -21.75 -8.09
N ILE A 379 5.62 -22.30 -9.29
CA ILE A 379 6.58 -21.82 -10.32
C ILE A 379 6.00 -20.77 -11.28
N THR A 380 4.70 -20.47 -11.19
CA THR A 380 4.06 -19.43 -12.01
C THR A 380 3.33 -18.41 -11.13
N SER A 381 3.30 -17.16 -11.59
CA SER A 381 2.64 -16.05 -10.89
C SER A 381 1.15 -16.28 -10.64
N GLU A 382 0.47 -17.05 -11.51
CA GLU A 382 -0.96 -17.32 -11.38
C GLU A 382 -1.33 -18.12 -10.14
N LYS A 383 -0.43 -18.99 -9.66
CA LYS A 383 -0.69 -19.84 -8.50
C LYS A 383 -0.66 -19.08 -7.18
N PHE A 384 -0.16 -17.85 -7.17
CA PHE A 384 -0.19 -16.95 -6.01
C PHE A 384 -1.47 -16.10 -5.93
N LYS A 385 -2.35 -16.17 -6.94
CA LYS A 385 -3.61 -15.40 -6.98
C LYS A 385 -4.50 -15.81 -5.80
N ASN A 386 -5.00 -14.81 -5.07
CA ASN A 386 -5.86 -14.98 -3.88
C ASN A 386 -5.23 -15.82 -2.76
N MET A 387 -3.90 -15.90 -2.69
CA MET A 387 -3.21 -16.57 -1.61
C MET A 387 -2.81 -15.58 -0.53
N TYR A 388 -3.41 -15.72 0.65
CA TYR A 388 -3.13 -14.89 1.82
C TYR A 388 -2.02 -15.49 2.68
N ILE A 389 -1.51 -14.72 3.64
CA ILE A 389 -0.43 -15.15 4.52
C ILE A 389 -0.86 -16.39 5.33
N GLU A 390 -2.12 -16.43 5.78
CA GLU A 390 -2.66 -17.56 6.54
C GLU A 390 -2.69 -18.86 5.71
N ASP A 391 -2.98 -18.77 4.41
CA ASP A 391 -2.94 -19.92 3.49
C ASP A 391 -1.51 -20.46 3.33
N ILE A 392 -0.53 -19.55 3.32
CA ILE A 392 0.89 -19.90 3.19
C ILE A 392 1.40 -20.54 4.47
N ILE A 393 1.06 -19.97 5.64
CA ILE A 393 1.36 -20.55 6.95
C ILE A 393 0.79 -21.95 7.07
N ALA A 394 -0.48 -22.15 6.68
CA ALA A 394 -1.12 -23.47 6.70
C ALA A 394 -0.36 -24.48 5.82
N LYS A 395 0.09 -24.08 4.63
CA LYS A 395 0.90 -24.93 3.73
C LYS A 395 2.28 -25.25 4.29
N ILE A 396 2.96 -24.28 4.90
CA ILE A 396 4.27 -24.49 5.54
C ILE A 396 4.13 -25.55 6.66
N ASN A 397 3.08 -25.41 7.48
CA ASN A 397 2.77 -26.33 8.56
C ASN A 397 2.40 -27.73 8.06
N GLU A 398 1.56 -27.83 7.03
CA GLU A 398 1.17 -29.11 6.41
C GLU A 398 2.40 -29.85 5.86
N LYS A 399 3.31 -29.13 5.21
CA LYS A 399 4.54 -29.70 4.61
C LYS A 399 5.66 -29.92 5.62
N GLN A 400 5.49 -29.52 6.89
CA GLN A 400 6.50 -29.66 7.95
C GLN A 400 7.88 -29.11 7.56
N ILE A 401 7.90 -27.97 6.87
CA ILE A 401 9.14 -27.34 6.41
C ILE A 401 9.88 -26.74 7.62
N THR A 402 11.15 -27.10 7.81
CA THR A 402 11.96 -26.60 8.93
C THR A 402 13.27 -25.97 8.44
N SER A 403 13.52 -24.72 8.83
CA SER A 403 14.81 -24.02 8.71
C SER A 403 14.82 -22.82 9.66
N ASP A 404 16.00 -22.31 10.03
CA ASP A 404 16.13 -21.10 10.85
C ASP A 404 15.33 -19.90 10.28
N ILE A 405 15.22 -19.81 8.95
CA ILE A 405 14.45 -18.77 8.26
C ILE A 405 12.94 -19.01 8.43
N ILE A 406 12.49 -20.26 8.30
CA ILE A 406 11.08 -20.60 8.55
C ILE A 406 10.72 -20.35 10.00
N GLU A 407 11.57 -20.77 10.94
CA GLU A 407 11.35 -20.54 12.37
C GLU A 407 11.21 -19.05 12.67
N LYS A 408 12.12 -18.21 12.14
CA LYS A 408 12.03 -16.75 12.30
C LYS A 408 10.80 -16.15 11.61
N PHE A 409 10.42 -16.64 10.43
CA PHE A 409 9.20 -16.20 9.75
C PHE A 409 7.95 -16.52 10.56
N MET A 410 7.84 -17.74 11.09
CA MET A 410 6.71 -18.18 11.90
C MET A 410 6.68 -17.42 13.24
N GLU A 411 7.83 -17.18 13.88
CA GLU A 411 7.96 -16.33 15.08
C GLU A 411 7.33 -14.94 14.86
N ILE A 412 7.56 -14.34 13.69
CA ILE A 412 7.04 -13.01 13.35
C ILE A 412 5.54 -13.08 13.02
N MET A 413 5.14 -13.99 12.12
CA MET A 413 3.77 -14.03 11.60
C MET A 413 2.75 -14.59 12.59
N GLU A 414 3.15 -15.50 13.48
CA GLU A 414 2.31 -15.97 14.60
C GLU A 414 2.48 -15.10 15.86
N GLY A 415 3.36 -14.09 15.78
CA GLY A 415 3.68 -13.17 16.87
C GLY A 415 2.56 -12.17 17.17
N LYS A 416 2.58 -11.66 18.40
CA LYS A 416 1.59 -10.66 18.87
C LYS A 416 1.61 -9.37 18.05
N VAL A 417 2.78 -8.94 17.59
CA VAL A 417 2.95 -7.68 16.83
C VAL A 417 2.24 -7.78 15.48
N TYR A 418 2.48 -8.85 14.71
CA TYR A 418 1.80 -9.05 13.42
C TYR A 418 0.28 -9.20 13.61
N SER A 419 -0.15 -10.02 14.57
CA SER A 419 -1.58 -10.23 14.84
C SER A 419 -2.31 -8.94 15.19
N HIS A 420 -1.70 -8.06 15.98
CA HIS A 420 -2.30 -6.76 16.31
C HIS A 420 -2.28 -5.82 15.10
N TYR A 421 -1.14 -5.72 14.41
CA TYR A 421 -0.98 -4.95 13.17
C TYR A 421 -2.05 -5.31 12.12
N GLU A 422 -2.25 -6.60 11.84
CA GLU A 422 -3.19 -7.07 10.83
C GLU A 422 -4.62 -6.67 11.18
N LYS A 423 -4.98 -6.79 12.47
CA LYS A 423 -6.30 -6.38 12.95
C LYS A 423 -6.50 -4.86 12.81
N ILE A 424 -5.50 -4.04 13.17
CA ILE A 424 -5.52 -2.59 12.96
C ILE A 424 -5.69 -2.28 11.47
N ARG A 425 -4.83 -2.84 10.62
CA ARG A 425 -4.84 -2.59 9.18
C ARG A 425 -6.19 -2.94 8.54
N ASN A 426 -6.81 -4.07 8.94
CA ASN A 426 -8.12 -4.46 8.44
C ASN A 426 -9.24 -3.50 8.87
N LEU A 427 -9.19 -2.98 10.10
CA LEU A 427 -10.14 -1.95 10.56
C LEU A 427 -9.97 -0.63 9.81
N GLU A 428 -8.72 -0.17 9.64
CA GLU A 428 -8.41 1.08 8.92
C GLU A 428 -8.84 0.99 7.44
N TYR A 429 -8.69 -0.19 6.83
CA TYR A 429 -9.12 -0.46 5.46
C TYR A 429 -10.66 -0.45 5.33
N HIS A 430 -11.35 -1.33 6.07
CA HIS A 430 -12.77 -1.66 5.92
C HIS A 430 -13.73 -0.74 6.71
N CYS A 431 -13.47 0.57 6.72
CA CYS A 431 -14.42 1.61 7.16
C CYS A 431 -14.62 1.77 8.68
N LEU A 432 -13.74 1.22 9.53
CA LEU A 432 -13.82 1.36 10.99
C LEU A 432 -12.47 1.79 11.57
N ARG A 433 -11.96 2.96 11.15
CA ARG A 433 -10.74 3.49 11.76
C ARG A 433 -10.89 3.52 13.27
N GLN A 434 -9.84 3.17 13.97
CA GLN A 434 -9.86 3.15 15.44
C GLN A 434 -10.20 4.52 16.04
N GLU A 435 -9.92 5.58 15.29
CA GLU A 435 -10.27 6.97 15.59
C GLU A 435 -11.78 7.17 15.78
N TYR A 436 -12.62 6.36 15.11
CA TYR A 436 -14.09 6.44 15.23
C TYR A 436 -14.60 5.72 16.47
N LEU A 437 -13.84 4.74 16.95
CA LEU A 437 -14.29 3.75 17.93
C LEU A 437 -13.79 4.05 19.35
N ASN A 438 -12.81 4.94 19.48
CA ASN A 438 -12.11 5.23 20.73
C ASN A 438 -12.35 6.66 21.24
N CYS A 439 -12.28 6.82 22.57
CA CYS A 439 -12.36 8.12 23.25
C CYS A 439 -10.98 8.79 23.48
N GLN A 440 -9.91 8.21 22.94
CA GLN A 440 -8.53 8.73 23.01
C GLN A 440 -8.28 9.78 21.91
N SER A 441 -7.22 10.59 22.05
CA SER A 441 -6.88 11.57 21.01
C SER A 441 -6.42 10.87 19.72
N ALA A 442 -6.78 11.43 18.56
CA ALA A 442 -6.36 10.88 17.26
C ALA A 442 -4.83 10.79 17.12
N LEU A 443 -4.11 11.71 17.76
CA LEU A 443 -2.65 11.70 17.81
C LEU A 443 -2.14 10.46 18.55
N GLU A 444 -2.63 10.18 19.76
CA GLU A 444 -2.21 9.00 20.56
C GLU A 444 -2.49 7.69 19.84
N ILE A 445 -3.65 7.57 19.19
CA ILE A 445 -4.04 6.41 18.41
C ILE A 445 -3.05 6.20 17.26
N ASN A 446 -2.76 7.25 16.48
CA ASN A 446 -1.86 7.15 15.34
C ASN A 446 -0.42 6.85 15.76
N LEU A 447 0.02 7.38 16.91
CA LEU A 447 1.33 7.06 17.46
C LEU A 447 1.47 5.57 17.82
N GLY A 448 0.46 4.98 18.47
CA GLY A 448 0.45 3.54 18.77
C GLY A 448 0.52 2.69 17.51
N LYS A 449 -0.34 2.96 16.52
CA LYS A 449 -0.37 2.24 15.24
C LYS A 449 0.99 2.27 14.52
N VAL A 450 1.58 3.46 14.41
CA VAL A 450 2.84 3.68 13.68
C VAL A 450 4.01 3.04 14.43
N TYR A 451 4.00 3.03 15.75
CA TYR A 451 5.00 2.33 16.54
C TYR A 451 4.98 0.82 16.30
N GLU A 452 3.79 0.19 16.26
CA GLU A 452 3.69 -1.24 15.95
C GLU A 452 4.20 -1.57 14.55
N VAL A 453 3.89 -0.73 13.56
CA VAL A 453 4.45 -0.85 12.21
C VAL A 453 5.98 -0.76 12.24
N PHE A 454 6.54 0.16 13.02
CA PHE A 454 7.99 0.25 13.21
C PHE A 454 8.58 -1.03 13.82
N VAL A 455 7.98 -1.57 14.87
CA VAL A 455 8.43 -2.82 15.53
C VAL A 455 8.38 -3.99 14.54
N LEU A 456 7.28 -4.12 13.78
CA LEU A 456 7.13 -5.15 12.77
C LEU A 456 8.20 -5.03 11.67
N LEU A 457 8.44 -3.83 11.14
CA LEU A 457 9.48 -3.62 10.13
C LEU A 457 10.88 -3.94 10.69
N ASN A 458 11.16 -3.63 11.95
CA ASN A 458 12.44 -4.03 12.55
C ASN A 458 12.59 -5.56 12.64
N GLN A 459 11.52 -6.29 12.98
CA GLN A 459 11.52 -7.76 12.96
C GLN A 459 11.69 -8.32 11.54
N LEU A 460 10.98 -7.74 10.56
CA LEU A 460 11.10 -8.12 9.15
C LEU A 460 12.49 -7.84 8.58
N PHE A 461 13.17 -6.79 9.07
CA PHE A 461 14.54 -6.51 8.67
C PHE A 461 15.49 -7.67 9.03
N GLU A 462 15.38 -8.20 10.26
CA GLU A 462 16.19 -9.36 10.70
C GLU A 462 15.97 -10.57 9.79
N LEU A 463 14.71 -10.85 9.42
CA LEU A 463 14.38 -11.92 8.49
C LEU A 463 14.94 -11.66 7.08
N LEU A 464 14.81 -10.45 6.57
CA LEU A 464 15.35 -10.08 5.25
C LEU A 464 16.89 -10.16 5.20
N GLU A 465 17.59 -9.83 6.29
CA GLU A 465 19.04 -10.03 6.39
C GLU A 465 19.41 -11.51 6.23
N LEU A 466 18.69 -12.43 6.90
CA LEU A 466 18.90 -13.87 6.76
C LEU A 466 18.67 -14.33 5.32
N LEU A 467 17.56 -13.89 4.71
CA LEU A 467 17.19 -14.23 3.33
C LEU A 467 18.24 -13.76 2.32
N VAL A 468 18.69 -12.50 2.42
CA VAL A 468 19.73 -11.94 1.55
C VAL A 468 21.07 -12.64 1.79
N GLY A 469 21.39 -12.96 3.04
CA GLY A 469 22.58 -13.73 3.39
C GLY A 469 22.61 -15.10 2.70
N GLU A 470 21.50 -15.82 2.71
CA GLU A 470 21.39 -17.12 2.06
C GLU A 470 21.51 -17.03 0.53
N GLU A 471 20.81 -16.09 -0.11
CA GLU A 471 20.88 -15.91 -1.57
C GLU A 471 22.29 -15.52 -2.03
N LYS A 472 23.03 -14.72 -1.26
CA LYS A 472 24.46 -14.42 -1.53
C LYS A 472 25.31 -15.70 -1.53
N VAL A 473 25.09 -16.59 -0.57
CA VAL A 473 25.81 -17.88 -0.50
C VAL A 473 25.49 -18.74 -1.72
N ILE A 474 24.22 -18.84 -2.11
CA ILE A 474 23.78 -19.58 -3.30
C ILE A 474 24.47 -19.04 -4.56
N LEU A 475 24.48 -17.72 -4.73
CA LEU A 475 25.13 -17.08 -5.89
C LEU A 475 26.63 -17.39 -5.94
N SER A 476 27.33 -17.24 -4.82
CA SER A 476 28.78 -17.48 -4.75
C SER A 476 29.16 -18.91 -5.17
N LYS A 477 28.31 -19.90 -4.87
CA LYS A 477 28.48 -21.29 -5.29
C LYS A 477 28.27 -21.45 -6.79
N ARG A 478 27.26 -20.78 -7.37
CA ARG A 478 26.97 -20.85 -8.82
C ARG A 478 28.06 -20.19 -9.65
N ILE A 479 28.60 -19.06 -9.21
CA ILE A 479 29.74 -18.39 -9.86
C ILE A 479 30.95 -19.32 -9.90
N LYS A 480 31.35 -19.86 -8.73
CA LYS A 480 32.48 -20.80 -8.63
C LYS A 480 32.32 -22.03 -9.51
N LYS A 481 31.09 -22.59 -9.58
CA LYS A 481 30.82 -23.74 -10.44
C LYS A 481 31.07 -23.41 -11.92
N ARG A 482 30.62 -22.24 -12.38
CA ARG A 482 30.82 -21.80 -13.77
C ARG A 482 32.29 -21.51 -14.11
N GLU A 483 33.08 -21.03 -13.15
CA GLU A 483 34.53 -20.87 -13.31
C GLU A 483 35.29 -22.20 -13.43
N ILE A 484 34.71 -23.31 -12.95
CA ILE A 484 35.31 -24.67 -13.02
C ILE A 484 34.87 -25.41 -14.30
N ASP A 485 33.66 -25.12 -14.79
CA ASP A 485 33.08 -25.76 -15.98
C ASP A 485 33.55 -25.11 -17.31
N LEU A 486 34.31 -24.01 -17.25
CA LEU A 486 35.02 -23.33 -18.36
C LEU A 486 36.52 -23.62 -18.26
#